data_AF-A0A933WB72-F1
#
_entry.id   AF-A0A933WB72-F1
#
_cell.length_a   1.000
_cell.length_b   1.000
_cell.length_c   1.000
_cell.angle_alpha   90.00
_cell.angle_beta   90.00
_cell.angle_gamma   90.00
#
_symmetry.space_group_name_H-M   'P 1'
#
loop_
_entity.id
_entity.type
_entity.pdbx_description
1 polymer ?
#
loop_
_entity_poly.entity_id
_entity_poly.type
_entity_poly.pdbx_seq_one_letter_code
_entity_poly.pdbx_strand_id
1 'polypeptide(L)'
;MKHSIRIAAAAGVAVLLVLAVPVVRAQAPGAWPNGTSVVETLHNLSYAASSDRYGPGALRNYGEVCVYCHTPHGGQTSAPLWNRNFSVASYQMYDSGHSSTINMTVDSQPTGVSLACLSCHDGTVGLDVIVNTPNSYTGGAAVGTHMPSNILPNLGTDLRNDHPVSVTYDPTADTYFRSAASVHAAGLQLYGGKVQCGSCHNPHTAANRPFLRISNAGSSLCLTCHIK
;
A
#
# COMPACT_ATOMS: atom_id res chain seq x y z
N MET A 1 65.58 -61.61 -19.93
CA MET A 1 65.29 -60.37 -19.17
C MET A 1 65.38 -59.18 -20.13
N LYS A 2 64.25 -58.75 -20.70
CA LYS A 2 64.12 -57.48 -21.43
C LYS A 2 62.73 -56.93 -21.14
N HIS A 3 62.69 -55.80 -20.43
CA HIS A 3 61.47 -55.15 -19.98
C HIS A 3 60.78 -54.44 -21.15
N SER A 4 59.53 -54.80 -21.42
CA SER A 4 58.63 -54.08 -22.32
C SER A 4 57.77 -53.10 -21.51
N ILE A 5 57.96 -51.82 -21.80
CA ILE A 5 57.24 -50.68 -21.20
C ILE A 5 55.81 -50.67 -21.75
N ARG A 6 54.81 -50.68 -20.86
CA ARG A 6 53.41 -50.41 -21.20
C ARG A 6 53.09 -48.96 -20.85
N ILE A 7 52.68 -48.18 -21.85
CA ILE A 7 52.20 -46.80 -21.69
C ILE A 7 50.74 -46.88 -21.20
N ALA A 8 50.46 -46.33 -20.03
CA ALA A 8 49.10 -46.16 -19.52
C ALA A 8 48.56 -44.78 -19.94
N ALA A 9 47.44 -44.75 -20.66
CA ALA A 9 46.72 -43.53 -20.96
C ALA A 9 45.88 -43.12 -19.72
N ALA A 10 46.19 -41.97 -19.13
CA ALA A 10 45.38 -41.39 -18.05
C ALA A 10 44.21 -40.61 -18.67
N ALA A 11 42.98 -41.08 -18.48
CA ALA A 11 41.78 -40.32 -18.77
C ALA A 11 41.54 -39.32 -17.62
N GLY A 12 41.86 -38.04 -17.85
CA GLY A 12 41.58 -36.97 -16.91
C GLY A 12 40.10 -36.58 -16.95
N VAL A 13 39.38 -36.78 -15.84
CA VAL A 13 38.04 -36.25 -15.65
C VAL A 13 38.16 -34.79 -15.20
N ALA A 14 37.81 -33.86 -16.09
CA ALA A 14 37.71 -32.44 -15.74
C ALA A 14 36.41 -32.20 -14.97
N VAL A 15 36.51 -31.98 -13.66
CA VAL A 15 35.38 -31.53 -12.83
C VAL A 15 35.22 -30.02 -13.05
N LEU A 16 34.20 -29.63 -13.83
CA LEU A 16 33.81 -28.23 -13.96
C LEU A 16 33.10 -27.79 -12.67
N LEU A 17 33.80 -27.02 -11.83
CA LEU A 17 33.20 -26.37 -10.67
C LEU A 17 32.35 -25.18 -11.17
N VAL A 18 31.04 -25.38 -11.33
CA VAL A 18 30.11 -24.28 -11.63
C VAL A 18 29.90 -23.49 -10.34
N LEU A 19 30.68 -22.42 -10.15
CA LEU A 19 30.40 -21.42 -9.13
C LEU A 19 29.08 -20.73 -9.50
N ALA A 20 28.02 -21.07 -8.79
CA ALA A 20 26.76 -20.34 -8.87
C ALA A 20 26.97 -18.94 -8.25
N VAL A 21 27.39 -17.98 -9.06
CA VAL A 21 27.37 -16.58 -8.68
C VAL A 21 25.90 -16.17 -8.55
N PRO A 22 25.43 -15.72 -7.37
CA PRO A 22 24.08 -15.21 -7.27
C PRO A 22 23.97 -14.02 -8.20
N VAL A 23 23.15 -14.15 -9.25
CA VAL A 23 22.79 -13.03 -10.11
C VAL A 23 21.93 -12.10 -9.25
N VAL A 24 22.59 -11.14 -8.59
CA VAL A 24 21.90 -10.00 -7.99
C VAL A 24 21.33 -9.21 -9.16
N ARG A 25 20.06 -9.45 -9.47
CA ARG A 25 19.32 -8.62 -10.42
C ARG A 25 19.24 -7.23 -9.82
N ALA A 26 20.03 -6.30 -10.34
CA ALA A 26 19.84 -4.88 -10.08
C ALA A 26 18.38 -4.53 -10.43
N GLN A 27 17.59 -4.17 -9.41
CA GLN A 27 16.26 -3.60 -9.64
C GLN A 27 16.46 -2.28 -10.37
N ALA A 28 15.80 -2.11 -11.51
CA ALA A 28 15.84 -0.85 -12.24
C ALA A 28 15.45 0.30 -11.30
N PRO A 29 16.06 1.49 -11.40
CA PRO A 29 15.61 2.67 -10.67
C PRO A 29 14.10 2.86 -10.88
N GLY A 30 13.33 2.84 -9.79
CA GLY A 30 11.87 2.95 -9.84
C GLY A 30 11.09 1.64 -10.01
N ALA A 31 11.75 0.50 -10.19
CA ALA A 31 11.10 -0.80 -10.09
C ALA A 31 10.44 -0.93 -8.71
N TRP A 32 9.19 -1.40 -8.69
CA TRP A 32 8.49 -1.63 -7.44
C TRP A 32 9.29 -2.63 -6.62
N PRO A 33 9.47 -2.40 -5.31
CA PRO A 33 9.95 -3.48 -4.48
C PRO A 33 8.92 -4.62 -4.59
N ASN A 34 9.44 -5.82 -4.86
CA ASN A 34 8.69 -7.00 -5.29
C ASN A 34 8.38 -7.93 -4.11
N GLY A 35 8.60 -7.47 -2.89
CA GLY A 35 8.26 -8.21 -1.69
C GLY A 35 6.80 -8.04 -1.33
N THR A 36 6.36 -8.86 -0.36
CA THR A 36 4.97 -8.90 0.10
C THR A 36 4.77 -8.19 1.42
N SER A 37 5.85 -7.85 2.13
CA SER A 37 5.82 -7.15 3.42
C SER A 37 5.95 -5.64 3.24
N VAL A 38 5.35 -4.83 4.12
CA VAL A 38 5.35 -3.35 4.00
C VAL A 38 6.73 -2.73 3.72
N VAL A 39 7.80 -3.31 4.29
CA VAL A 39 9.19 -2.85 4.12
C VAL A 39 9.72 -3.02 2.69
N GLU A 40 9.02 -3.80 1.87
CA GLU A 40 9.32 -4.05 0.45
C GLU A 40 8.20 -3.50 -0.45
N THR A 41 7.52 -2.43 -0.04
CA THR A 41 6.46 -1.81 -0.83
C THR A 41 6.65 -0.29 -1.01
N LEU A 42 5.76 0.36 -1.77
CA LEU A 42 5.74 1.83 -1.86
C LEU A 42 5.48 2.53 -0.53
N HIS A 43 4.85 1.85 0.43
CA HIS A 43 4.62 2.42 1.76
C HIS A 43 5.88 2.40 2.64
N ASN A 44 7.01 1.88 2.15
CA ASN A 44 8.30 2.09 2.79
C ASN A 44 8.89 3.47 2.39
N LEU A 45 8.44 4.51 3.10
CA LEU A 45 8.92 5.88 2.88
C LEU A 45 10.35 6.07 3.40
N SER A 46 10.84 5.26 4.34
CA SER A 46 12.26 5.25 4.73
C SER A 46 13.15 4.88 3.55
N TYR A 47 12.76 3.85 2.78
CA TYR A 47 13.45 3.47 1.56
C TYR A 47 13.40 4.61 0.54
N ALA A 48 12.21 5.15 0.26
CA ALA A 48 12.04 6.25 -0.69
C ALA A 48 12.90 7.48 -0.35
N ALA A 49 12.99 7.82 0.94
CA ALA A 49 13.84 8.89 1.44
C ALA A 49 15.34 8.56 1.32
N SER A 50 15.75 7.31 1.61
CA SER A 50 17.16 6.89 1.52
C SER A 50 17.67 6.73 0.08
N SER A 51 16.78 6.41 -0.86
CA SER A 51 17.11 6.18 -2.25
C SER A 51 16.89 7.41 -3.14
N ASP A 52 16.62 8.58 -2.53
CA ASP A 52 16.24 9.81 -3.23
C ASP A 52 15.18 9.60 -4.32
N ARG A 53 14.19 8.74 -4.04
CA ARG A 53 13.21 8.30 -5.04
C ARG A 53 12.44 9.47 -5.65
N TYR A 54 12.22 10.51 -4.86
CA TYR A 54 11.53 11.74 -5.26
C TYR A 54 12.48 12.94 -5.41
N GLY A 55 13.79 12.68 -5.48
CA GLY A 55 14.83 13.68 -5.54
C GLY A 55 15.58 13.84 -4.20
N PRO A 56 16.84 14.32 -4.25
CA PRO A 56 17.67 14.52 -3.06
C PRO A 56 17.00 15.40 -2.01
N GLY A 57 16.84 14.87 -0.81
CA GLY A 57 16.26 15.61 0.31
C GLY A 57 14.78 15.92 0.17
N ALA A 58 14.06 15.26 -0.74
CA ALA A 58 12.61 15.44 -0.88
C ALA A 58 11.83 14.86 0.30
N LEU A 59 12.32 13.82 0.98
CA LEU A 59 11.67 13.26 2.17
C LEU A 59 12.65 13.18 3.32
N ARG A 60 12.19 13.48 4.54
CA ARG A 60 12.93 13.11 5.74
C ARG A 60 12.90 11.59 5.93
N ASN A 61 14.09 11.02 6.15
CA ASN A 61 14.24 9.63 6.56
C ASN A 61 14.20 9.55 8.08
N TYR A 62 13.08 9.10 8.63
CA TYR A 62 12.91 8.90 10.07
C TYR A 62 13.49 7.57 10.58
N GLY A 63 14.06 6.74 9.69
CA GLY A 63 14.73 5.48 10.04
C GLY A 63 13.80 4.30 10.35
N GLU A 64 12.49 4.51 10.37
CA GLU A 64 11.49 3.51 10.75
C GLU A 64 10.37 3.43 9.70
N VAL A 65 10.03 2.23 9.23
CA VAL A 65 9.04 2.07 8.14
C VAL A 65 7.63 2.47 8.59
N CYS A 66 7.26 2.16 9.83
CA CYS A 66 5.91 2.39 10.33
C CYS A 66 5.66 3.84 10.76
N VAL A 67 6.69 4.63 11.03
CA VAL A 67 6.56 5.97 11.65
C VAL A 67 5.78 6.96 10.78
N TYR A 68 5.80 6.79 9.47
CA TYR A 68 5.04 7.62 8.54
C TYR A 68 3.52 7.39 8.65
N CYS A 69 3.09 6.32 9.30
CA CYS A 69 1.70 5.93 9.47
C CYS A 69 1.28 5.89 10.95
N HIS A 70 2.12 5.31 11.81
CA HIS A 70 1.77 4.97 13.19
C HIS A 70 2.83 5.51 14.15
N THR A 71 2.38 5.82 15.37
CA THR A 71 3.26 6.16 16.50
C THR A 71 2.82 5.37 17.73
N PRO A 72 3.71 5.01 18.67
CA PRO A 72 3.30 4.34 19.90
C PRO A 72 2.37 5.19 20.79
N HIS A 73 2.48 6.52 20.75
CA HIS A 73 1.68 7.44 21.58
C HIS A 73 1.43 8.78 20.87
N GLY A 74 0.35 9.48 21.24
CA GLY A 74 0.06 10.82 20.73
C GLY A 74 -0.42 10.87 19.27
N GLY A 75 -0.79 9.72 18.71
CA GLY A 75 -1.35 9.63 17.37
C GLY A 75 -2.84 9.97 17.32
N GLN A 76 -3.32 10.33 16.14
CA GLN A 76 -4.72 10.55 15.82
C GLN A 76 -5.52 9.22 15.82
N THR A 77 -6.85 9.28 15.92
CA THR A 77 -7.69 8.10 16.20
C THR A 77 -8.48 7.53 15.02
N SER A 78 -8.48 8.17 13.84
CA SER A 78 -9.18 7.65 12.65
C SER A 78 -8.55 6.36 12.09
N ALA A 79 -7.32 6.06 12.52
CA ALA A 79 -6.63 4.77 12.42
C ALA A 79 -5.81 4.57 13.72
N PRO A 80 -5.38 3.34 14.06
CA PRO A 80 -4.68 3.09 15.32
C PRO A 80 -3.44 3.97 15.50
N LEU A 81 -3.49 4.95 16.42
CA LEU A 81 -2.38 5.85 16.72
C LEU A 81 -1.72 6.44 15.45
N TRP A 82 -2.55 7.04 14.59
CA TRP A 82 -2.11 7.55 13.30
C TRP A 82 -1.17 8.75 13.45
N ASN A 83 0.03 8.65 12.91
CA ASN A 83 1.11 9.61 13.13
C ASN A 83 1.11 10.77 12.14
N ARG A 84 -0.01 11.10 11.51
CA ARG A 84 -0.10 12.20 10.55
C ARG A 84 -1.28 13.09 10.87
N ASN A 85 -1.18 14.35 10.45
CA ASN A 85 -2.33 15.24 10.45
C ASN A 85 -3.27 14.85 9.30
N PHE A 86 -4.57 14.96 9.52
CA PHE A 86 -5.53 14.81 8.43
C PHE A 86 -5.65 16.09 7.61
N SER A 87 -6.08 15.93 6.38
CA SER A 87 -6.47 17.05 5.53
C SER A 87 -7.61 17.83 6.17
N VAL A 88 -7.57 19.14 5.99
CA VAL A 88 -8.69 20.05 6.31
C VAL A 88 -9.44 20.48 5.05
N ALA A 89 -9.14 19.86 3.91
CA ALA A 89 -9.82 20.15 2.66
C ALA A 89 -11.24 19.58 2.64
N SER A 90 -12.11 20.20 1.85
CA SER A 90 -13.43 19.67 1.55
C SER A 90 -13.35 18.78 0.30
N TYR A 91 -13.94 17.60 0.40
CA TYR A 91 -13.97 16.61 -0.69
C TYR A 91 -15.29 16.64 -1.44
N GLN A 92 -15.24 16.37 -2.74
CA GLN A 92 -16.41 16.04 -3.55
C GLN A 92 -16.60 14.53 -3.51
N MET A 93 -17.66 14.08 -2.85
CA MET A 93 -17.92 12.65 -2.63
C MET A 93 -18.69 12.05 -3.81
N TYR A 94 -18.48 10.76 -4.08
CA TYR A 94 -19.33 10.00 -4.99
C TYR A 94 -20.75 9.93 -4.43
N ASP A 95 -21.73 10.44 -5.16
CA ASP A 95 -23.13 10.50 -4.72
C ASP A 95 -24.11 10.19 -5.87
N SER A 96 -25.40 10.34 -5.60
CA SER A 96 -26.46 10.11 -6.57
C SER A 96 -26.46 11.10 -7.74
N GLY A 97 -25.79 12.25 -7.60
CA GLY A 97 -25.56 13.20 -8.68
C GLY A 97 -24.52 12.69 -9.69
N HIS A 98 -23.57 11.87 -9.24
CA HIS A 98 -22.61 11.20 -10.12
C HIS A 98 -23.15 9.89 -10.72
N SER A 99 -23.89 9.09 -9.94
CA SER A 99 -24.51 7.86 -10.43
C SER A 99 -25.87 7.62 -9.80
N SER A 100 -26.91 7.50 -10.62
CA SER A 100 -28.26 7.21 -10.14
C SER A 100 -28.44 5.80 -9.54
N THR A 101 -27.43 4.93 -9.65
CA THR A 101 -27.49 3.57 -9.11
C THR A 101 -26.98 3.46 -7.68
N ILE A 102 -26.38 4.52 -7.11
CA ILE A 102 -26.02 4.53 -5.69
C ILE A 102 -27.27 4.84 -4.85
N ASN A 103 -27.64 3.89 -4.01
CA ASN A 103 -28.86 3.91 -3.20
C ASN A 103 -28.58 3.71 -1.69
N MET A 104 -27.32 3.48 -1.32
CA MET A 104 -26.88 3.48 0.08
C MET A 104 -26.50 4.89 0.54
N THR A 105 -26.62 5.15 1.84
CA THR A 105 -26.24 6.45 2.42
C THR A 105 -24.74 6.68 2.29
N VAL A 106 -24.36 7.78 1.64
CA VAL A 106 -22.99 8.28 1.55
C VAL A 106 -22.80 9.43 2.53
N ASP A 107 -21.72 9.42 3.31
CA ASP A 107 -21.36 10.55 4.16
C ASP A 107 -20.97 11.76 3.31
N SER A 108 -21.24 12.98 3.80
CA SER A 108 -20.93 14.20 3.07
C SER A 108 -19.44 14.48 2.91
N GLN A 109 -18.58 13.81 3.68
CA GLN A 109 -17.12 13.89 3.66
C GLN A 109 -16.51 12.52 4.01
N PRO A 110 -15.23 12.27 3.69
CA PRO A 110 -14.55 11.03 4.09
C PRO A 110 -14.49 10.89 5.61
N THR A 111 -14.70 9.68 6.10
CA THR A 111 -14.68 9.35 7.53
C THR A 111 -13.76 8.17 7.83
N GLY A 112 -13.41 8.03 9.11
CA GLY A 112 -12.66 6.87 9.62
C GLY A 112 -11.35 6.60 8.87
N VAL A 113 -11.11 5.33 8.53
CA VAL A 113 -9.84 4.90 7.93
C VAL A 113 -9.54 5.54 6.57
N SER A 114 -10.55 5.99 5.82
CA SER A 114 -10.31 6.66 4.54
C SER A 114 -9.59 8.00 4.71
N LEU A 115 -9.85 8.74 5.81
CA LEU A 115 -9.09 9.96 6.15
C LEU A 115 -7.59 9.67 6.37
N ALA A 116 -7.26 8.52 6.94
CA ALA A 116 -5.86 8.11 7.10
C ALA A 116 -5.18 7.91 5.74
N CYS A 117 -5.83 7.20 4.81
CA CYS A 117 -5.32 7.03 3.45
C CYS A 117 -5.17 8.39 2.73
N LEU A 118 -6.19 9.24 2.82
CA LEU A 118 -6.22 10.54 2.17
C LEU A 118 -5.19 11.50 2.74
N SER A 119 -4.76 11.35 4.00
CA SER A 119 -3.65 12.16 4.56
C SER A 119 -2.32 12.00 3.81
N CYS A 120 -2.18 11.00 2.94
CA CYS A 120 -1.10 10.93 1.94
C CYS A 120 -1.65 11.16 0.54
N HIS A 121 -2.74 10.47 0.22
CA HIS A 121 -3.21 10.30 -1.14
C HIS A 121 -4.04 11.46 -1.69
N ASP A 122 -4.46 12.42 -0.89
CA ASP A 122 -5.20 13.58 -1.40
C ASP A 122 -4.28 14.73 -1.87
N GLY A 123 -2.97 14.61 -1.65
CA GLY A 123 -1.99 15.60 -2.07
C GLY A 123 -2.02 16.91 -1.29
N THR A 124 -2.69 16.98 -0.14
CA THR A 124 -2.79 18.20 0.68
C THR A 124 -1.78 18.23 1.82
N VAL A 125 -1.44 17.07 2.37
CA VAL A 125 -0.47 16.91 3.47
C VAL A 125 0.80 16.23 2.94
N GLY A 126 1.96 16.81 3.25
CA GLY A 126 3.25 16.25 2.85
C GLY A 126 3.52 14.86 3.45
N LEU A 127 4.08 13.95 2.67
CA LEU A 127 4.35 12.55 3.00
C LEU A 127 5.25 12.36 4.22
N ASP A 128 6.18 13.28 4.50
CA ASP A 128 7.05 13.24 5.68
C ASP A 128 6.54 14.10 6.85
N VAL A 129 5.36 14.70 6.73
CA VAL A 129 4.73 15.45 7.83
C VAL A 129 4.10 14.45 8.81
N ILE A 130 4.73 14.29 9.97
CA ILE A 130 4.27 13.42 11.05
C ILE A 130 4.02 14.20 12.34
N VAL A 131 3.14 13.69 13.20
CA VAL A 131 2.74 14.33 14.46
C VAL A 131 3.75 14.08 15.58
N ASN A 132 4.34 12.89 15.62
CA ASN A 132 5.27 12.46 16.65
C ASN A 132 6.54 11.88 16.00
N THR A 133 7.63 12.63 16.04
CA THR A 133 8.93 12.23 15.51
C THR A 133 9.65 11.26 16.45
N PRO A 134 10.40 10.26 15.94
CA PRO A 134 11.19 9.36 16.79
C PRO A 134 12.20 10.12 17.64
N ASN A 135 12.40 9.69 18.89
CA ASN A 135 13.40 10.30 19.80
C ASN A 135 14.84 10.18 19.28
N SER A 136 15.11 9.17 18.44
CA SER A 136 16.39 8.93 17.78
C SER A 136 16.62 9.84 16.56
N TYR A 137 15.59 10.54 16.08
CA TYR A 137 15.70 11.39 14.90
C TYR A 137 16.38 12.72 15.26
N THR A 138 17.54 12.96 14.67
CA THR A 138 18.31 14.21 14.84
C THR A 138 18.34 15.06 13.57
N GLY A 139 17.49 14.75 12.58
CA GLY A 139 17.41 15.49 11.32
C GLY A 139 16.59 16.78 11.42
N GLY A 140 16.50 17.51 10.30
CA GLY A 140 15.71 18.74 10.22
C GLY A 140 14.20 18.49 10.18
N ALA A 141 13.42 19.59 10.24
CA ALA A 141 11.96 19.55 10.09
C ALA A 141 11.51 18.91 8.76
N ALA A 142 10.27 18.41 8.73
CA ALA A 142 9.64 17.85 7.53
C ALA A 142 9.80 18.79 6.32
N VAL A 143 10.00 18.21 5.14
CA VAL A 143 10.14 18.96 3.88
C VAL A 143 8.76 19.29 3.29
N GLY A 144 7.75 18.49 3.62
CA GLY A 144 6.38 18.71 3.18
C GLY A 144 6.10 18.15 1.78
N THR A 145 6.84 17.15 1.32
CA THR A 145 6.70 16.63 -0.05
C THR A 145 5.39 15.88 -0.24
N HIS A 146 4.53 16.40 -1.11
CA HIS A 146 3.25 15.78 -1.45
C HIS A 146 3.39 14.57 -2.40
N MET A 147 2.33 13.77 -2.50
CA MET A 147 2.29 12.65 -3.45
C MET A 147 2.49 13.15 -4.90
N PRO A 148 3.50 12.61 -5.63
CA PRO A 148 3.72 13.00 -7.01
C PRO A 148 2.62 12.45 -7.92
N SER A 149 2.22 13.23 -8.93
CA SER A 149 1.08 12.93 -9.79
C SER A 149 1.27 11.72 -10.73
N ASN A 150 2.47 11.11 -10.77
CA ASN A 150 2.87 10.10 -11.76
C ASN A 150 3.04 8.67 -11.22
N ILE A 151 2.73 8.41 -9.94
CA ILE A 151 2.67 7.07 -9.33
C ILE A 151 1.27 6.94 -8.69
N LEU A 152 0.51 5.89 -9.01
CA LEU A 152 -0.85 5.56 -8.50
C LEU A 152 -1.19 6.15 -7.11
N PRO A 153 -2.34 6.81 -6.92
CA PRO A 153 -2.52 8.19 -7.34
C PRO A 153 -2.52 9.14 -6.16
N ASN A 154 -2.05 10.35 -6.42
CA ASN A 154 -2.60 11.54 -5.78
C ASN A 154 -4.05 11.71 -6.29
N LEU A 155 -5.02 11.33 -5.47
CA LEU A 155 -6.46 11.36 -5.72
C LEU A 155 -7.03 12.78 -5.72
N GLY A 156 -6.34 13.73 -5.07
CA GLY A 156 -6.88 15.04 -4.83
C GLY A 156 -8.11 14.99 -3.91
N THR A 157 -8.96 16.02 -4.05
CA THR A 157 -10.17 16.19 -3.24
C THR A 157 -11.45 15.93 -4.01
N ASP A 158 -11.38 15.45 -5.26
CA ASP A 158 -12.54 15.01 -6.03
C ASP A 158 -12.54 13.49 -6.09
N LEU A 159 -13.39 12.86 -5.28
CA LEU A 159 -13.49 11.41 -5.14
C LEU A 159 -14.65 10.82 -5.95
N ARG A 160 -15.29 11.63 -6.81
CA ARG A 160 -16.46 11.18 -7.60
C ARG A 160 -16.11 10.15 -8.66
N ASN A 161 -14.85 10.07 -9.09
CA ASN A 161 -14.36 9.07 -10.05
C ASN A 161 -13.77 7.81 -9.38
N ASP A 162 -13.75 7.75 -8.06
CA ASP A 162 -13.27 6.61 -7.29
C ASP A 162 -14.41 5.67 -6.86
N HIS A 163 -14.05 4.47 -6.38
CA HIS A 163 -15.05 3.62 -5.74
C HIS A 163 -15.57 4.33 -4.49
N PRO A 164 -16.90 4.40 -4.28
CA PRO A 164 -17.48 5.09 -3.14
C PRO A 164 -16.88 4.62 -1.81
N VAL A 165 -16.46 5.59 -0.99
CA VAL A 165 -15.98 5.40 0.39
C VAL A 165 -16.83 6.21 1.34
N SER A 166 -16.80 5.86 2.63
CA SER A 166 -17.70 6.43 3.64
C SER A 166 -19.18 6.21 3.30
N VAL A 167 -19.45 5.07 2.65
CA VAL A 167 -20.81 4.60 2.34
C VAL A 167 -21.23 3.58 3.39
N THR A 168 -22.40 3.79 4.00
CA THR A 168 -23.00 2.81 4.91
C THR A 168 -23.30 1.53 4.15
N TYR A 169 -22.76 0.41 4.63
CA TYR A 169 -23.01 -0.90 4.03
C TYR A 169 -24.25 -1.53 4.66
N ASP A 170 -25.39 -1.38 3.97
CA ASP A 170 -26.68 -1.89 4.43
C ASP A 170 -27.33 -2.83 3.39
N PRO A 171 -27.09 -4.15 3.48
CA PRO A 171 -27.71 -5.12 2.58
C PRO A 171 -29.22 -5.28 2.76
N THR A 172 -29.82 -4.65 3.79
CA THR A 172 -31.29 -4.61 3.95
C THR A 172 -31.90 -3.47 3.15
N ALA A 173 -31.15 -2.39 2.90
CA ALA A 173 -31.53 -1.29 2.03
C ALA A 173 -31.34 -1.64 0.53
N ASP A 174 -30.37 -2.51 0.20
CA ASP A 174 -30.16 -3.04 -1.15
C ASP A 174 -29.88 -4.55 -1.14
N THR A 175 -30.86 -5.33 -1.57
CA THR A 175 -30.79 -6.79 -1.62
C THR A 175 -29.84 -7.35 -2.68
N TYR A 176 -29.26 -6.51 -3.55
CA TYR A 176 -28.18 -6.89 -4.46
C TYR A 176 -26.81 -6.89 -3.78
N PHE A 177 -26.75 -6.74 -2.46
CA PHE A 177 -25.54 -6.87 -1.67
C PHE A 177 -25.57 -8.10 -0.77
N ARG A 178 -24.41 -8.73 -0.62
CA ARG A 178 -24.20 -9.84 0.32
C ARG A 178 -24.24 -9.35 1.77
N SER A 179 -24.43 -10.27 2.71
CA SER A 179 -24.38 -9.91 4.13
C SER A 179 -22.98 -9.44 4.55
N ALA A 180 -22.90 -8.54 5.53
CA ALA A 180 -21.62 -8.12 6.12
C ALA A 180 -20.79 -9.32 6.62
N ALA A 181 -21.44 -10.31 7.24
CA ALA A 181 -20.78 -11.53 7.69
C ALA A 181 -20.12 -12.31 6.53
N SER A 182 -20.79 -12.39 5.37
CA SER A 182 -20.22 -13.02 4.17
C SER A 182 -19.03 -12.23 3.63
N VAL A 183 -19.10 -10.89 3.64
CA VAL A 183 -18.00 -10.00 3.23
C VAL A 183 -16.78 -10.22 4.12
N HIS A 184 -16.96 -10.27 5.44
CA HIS A 184 -15.88 -10.53 6.40
C HIS A 184 -15.29 -11.93 6.27
N ALA A 185 -16.14 -12.95 6.11
CA ALA A 185 -15.70 -14.33 5.93
C ALA A 185 -14.87 -14.52 4.65
N ALA A 186 -15.14 -13.74 3.60
CA ALA A 186 -14.37 -13.72 2.37
C ALA A 186 -13.05 -12.92 2.46
N GLY A 187 -12.75 -12.31 3.61
CA GLY A 187 -11.48 -11.62 3.86
C GLY A 187 -11.48 -10.11 3.61
N LEU A 188 -12.64 -9.52 3.25
CA LEU A 188 -12.79 -8.07 3.21
C LEU A 188 -13.18 -7.50 4.57
N GLN A 189 -13.10 -6.19 4.72
CA GLN A 189 -13.38 -5.51 5.97
C GLN A 189 -14.41 -4.41 5.78
N LEU A 190 -15.21 -4.15 6.81
CA LEU A 190 -16.10 -2.99 6.89
C LEU A 190 -15.74 -2.24 8.17
N TYR A 191 -15.57 -0.93 8.07
CA TYR A 191 -15.08 -0.10 9.17
C TYR A 191 -16.24 0.75 9.68
N GLY A 192 -16.67 0.50 10.92
CA GLY A 192 -17.86 1.15 11.47
C GLY A 192 -19.12 0.88 10.64
N GLY A 193 -19.23 -0.31 10.02
CA GLY A 193 -20.34 -0.66 9.13
C GLY A 193 -20.31 0.05 7.77
N LYS A 194 -19.21 0.69 7.39
CA LYS A 194 -19.06 1.41 6.12
C LYS A 194 -18.03 0.77 5.20
N VAL A 195 -18.23 0.95 3.89
CA VAL A 195 -17.22 0.75 2.87
C VAL A 195 -16.20 1.88 2.97
N GLN A 196 -14.94 1.55 3.10
CA GLN A 196 -13.82 2.49 3.21
C GLN A 196 -12.66 2.03 2.32
N CYS A 197 -11.63 2.86 2.10
CA CYS A 197 -10.43 2.44 1.35
C CYS A 197 -9.85 1.12 1.90
N GLY A 198 -9.80 1.02 3.23
CA GLY A 198 -9.32 -0.16 3.94
C GLY A 198 -10.20 -1.40 3.78
N SER A 199 -11.41 -1.30 3.23
CA SER A 199 -12.27 -2.46 2.98
C SER A 199 -11.68 -3.40 1.94
N CYS A 200 -11.06 -2.81 0.91
CA CYS A 200 -10.41 -3.52 -0.19
C CYS A 200 -8.89 -3.52 -0.06
N HIS A 201 -8.30 -2.44 0.48
CA HIS A 201 -6.85 -2.29 0.58
C HIS A 201 -6.30 -2.67 1.96
N ASN A 202 -5.10 -3.25 1.97
CA ASN A 202 -4.29 -3.54 3.14
C ASN A 202 -2.87 -2.95 2.94
N PRO A 203 -2.56 -1.78 3.54
CA PRO A 203 -1.27 -1.11 3.32
C PRO A 203 -0.07 -1.90 3.85
N HIS A 204 -0.29 -2.91 4.70
CA HIS A 204 0.76 -3.69 5.33
C HIS A 204 1.34 -4.78 4.42
N THR A 205 0.71 -5.08 3.28
CA THR A 205 1.14 -6.15 2.40
C THR A 205 0.82 -5.89 0.93
N ALA A 206 1.74 -6.29 0.06
CA ALA A 206 1.55 -6.28 -1.39
C ALA A 206 1.28 -7.69 -1.96
N ALA A 207 0.84 -8.64 -1.13
CA ALA A 207 0.57 -10.02 -1.56
C ALA A 207 -0.42 -10.09 -2.73
N ASN A 208 -1.48 -9.26 -2.72
CA ASN A 208 -2.31 -9.01 -3.90
C ASN A 208 -2.10 -7.56 -4.32
N ARG A 209 -1.47 -7.31 -5.46
CA ARG A 209 -1.17 -5.94 -5.91
C ARG A 209 -2.42 -5.29 -6.55
N PRO A 210 -2.68 -3.99 -6.35
CA PRO A 210 -1.95 -3.02 -5.53
C PRO A 210 -2.50 -2.96 -4.09
N PHE A 211 -1.98 -3.79 -3.20
CA PHE A 211 -2.38 -3.84 -1.78
C PHE A 211 -3.81 -4.32 -1.53
N LEU A 212 -4.39 -5.16 -2.38
CA LEU A 212 -5.72 -5.71 -2.13
C LEU A 212 -5.68 -6.77 -1.01
N ARG A 213 -6.75 -6.83 -0.21
CA ARG A 213 -6.94 -7.86 0.82
C ARG A 213 -7.05 -9.26 0.23
N ILE A 214 -7.68 -9.36 -0.93
CA ILE A 214 -7.84 -10.58 -1.71
C ILE A 214 -7.53 -10.30 -3.19
N SER A 215 -7.27 -11.35 -3.96
CA SER A 215 -7.17 -11.23 -5.41
C SER A 215 -8.45 -10.67 -6.01
N ASN A 216 -8.34 -9.92 -7.11
CA ASN A 216 -9.47 -9.50 -7.95
C ASN A 216 -9.57 -10.31 -9.25
N ALA A 217 -8.94 -11.50 -9.31
CA ALA A 217 -9.05 -12.39 -10.46
C ALA A 217 -10.52 -12.74 -10.72
N GLY A 218 -10.98 -12.53 -11.95
CA GLY A 218 -12.39 -12.76 -12.30
C GLY A 218 -13.39 -11.89 -11.53
N SER A 219 -12.99 -10.68 -11.11
CA SER A 219 -13.83 -9.75 -10.35
C SER A 219 -14.23 -10.23 -8.94
N SER A 220 -13.47 -11.17 -8.37
CA SER A 220 -13.75 -11.75 -7.05
C SER A 220 -13.86 -10.71 -5.93
N LEU A 221 -13.14 -9.59 -6.02
CA LEU A 221 -13.25 -8.49 -5.05
C LEU A 221 -14.66 -7.89 -5.08
N CYS A 222 -15.15 -7.54 -6.26
CA CYS A 222 -16.45 -6.91 -6.45
C CYS A 222 -17.59 -7.85 -6.06
N LEU A 223 -17.49 -9.12 -6.48
CA LEU A 223 -18.51 -10.15 -6.24
C LEU A 223 -18.57 -10.63 -4.78
N THR A 224 -17.61 -10.21 -3.95
CA THR A 224 -17.67 -10.39 -2.49
C THR A 224 -18.77 -9.52 -1.87
N CYS A 225 -19.05 -8.35 -2.46
CA CYS A 225 -20.09 -7.45 -1.98
C CYS A 225 -21.35 -7.53 -2.83
N HIS A 226 -21.19 -7.56 -4.16
CA HIS A 226 -22.32 -7.49 -5.08
C HIS A 226 -22.81 -8.86 -5.53
N ILE A 227 -24.13 -8.98 -5.61
CA ILE A 227 -24.86 -10.06 -6.27
C ILE A 227 -25.19 -9.55 -7.66
N LYS A 228 -24.49 -10.07 -8.67
CA LYS A 228 -24.62 -9.69 -10.09
C LYS A 228 -25.00 -10.91 -10.92
#